data_AF-A0A2V8BW88-F1
#
_entry.id   AF-A0A2V8BW88-F1
#
_cell.length_a   1.000
_cell.length_b   1.000
_cell.length_c   1.000
_cell.angle_alpha   90.00
_cell.angle_beta   90.00
_cell.angle_gamma   90.00
#
_symmetry.space_group_name_H-M   'P 1'
#
loop_
_entity.id
_entity.type
_entity.pdbx_description
1 polymer ?
#
loop_
_entity_poly.entity_id
_entity_poly.type
_entity_poly.pdbx_seq_one_letter_code
_entity_poly.pdbx_strand_id
1 'polypeptide(L)'
;MKRAFASQLVAAIILTTAGTAAAQGSLADARALYSAAAYDDALAMLDRLHASDQRAEDGRAIDQYRALCLLALGRMDEATRAIQTIVAALPSYHLSDAEVSPRVRATFRDVRQAMLPAIIEQKYAEAKAAFDRKNLAAASDGFNEVLELLADSDLVSAANQPPLSQLRPLAIGFRDLAAAAAAPTASTLPALPSTPPPVATAAPAPAPAPPLRPAAPRIYSWDDANVVPPIVLRQAMPALGDMFVQRQGTIEIIVNETGLVETATMTLKVNAVYDGLVLAATRNWRYKPATVDGVTVKFRNTIQLDLKRR
;
A
#
# COMPACT_ATOMS: atom_id res chain seq x y z
N MET A 1 -58.27 16.31 -12.49
CA MET A 1 -58.09 16.81 -11.10
C MET A 1 -57.03 15.91 -10.45
N LYS A 2 -55.78 16.35 -10.20
CA LYS A 2 -55.29 16.90 -8.91
C LYS A 2 -55.71 15.98 -7.73
N ARG A 3 -54.88 15.27 -6.95
CA ARG A 3 -53.54 15.46 -6.35
C ARG A 3 -53.07 14.09 -5.80
N ALA A 4 -51.83 13.65 -6.02
CA ALA A 4 -50.69 13.73 -5.08
C ALA A 4 -50.95 13.12 -3.67
N PHE A 5 -50.32 11.97 -3.40
CA PHE A 5 -49.60 11.71 -2.14
C PHE A 5 -48.40 10.82 -2.44
N ALA A 6 -47.24 11.47 -2.48
CA ALA A 6 -45.95 10.84 -2.34
C ALA A 6 -45.74 10.41 -0.88
N SER A 7 -44.85 9.45 -0.70
CA SER A 7 -43.81 9.42 0.33
C SER A 7 -43.78 8.12 1.15
N GLN A 8 -42.54 7.66 1.34
CA GLN A 8 -42.03 6.77 2.38
C GLN A 8 -42.22 5.26 2.22
N LEU A 9 -41.18 4.64 1.65
CA LEU A 9 -40.55 3.50 2.31
C LEU A 9 -39.02 3.56 2.11
N VAL A 10 -38.36 4.34 2.96
CA VAL A 10 -36.91 4.28 3.18
C VAL A 10 -36.72 3.68 4.58
N ALA A 11 -36.51 2.37 4.63
CA ALA A 11 -35.99 1.58 5.75
C ALA A 11 -35.70 0.20 5.14
N ALA A 12 -34.55 -0.45 5.25
CA ALA A 12 -33.50 -0.34 6.25
C ALA A 12 -32.18 -0.85 5.62
N ILE A 13 -31.11 -0.06 5.73
CA ILE A 13 -29.73 -0.54 5.53
C ILE A 13 -28.86 0.16 6.59
N ILE A 14 -29.05 -0.16 7.86
CA ILE A 14 -28.11 0.23 8.92
C ILE A 14 -28.11 -0.89 9.97
N LEU A 15 -27.34 -1.96 9.75
CA LEU A 15 -27.02 -2.95 10.80
C LEU A 15 -25.84 -3.83 10.37
N THR A 16 -24.65 -3.25 10.22
CA THR A 16 -23.40 -4.03 10.15
C THR A 16 -22.20 -3.39 10.87
N THR A 17 -22.29 -2.18 11.41
CA THR A 17 -21.13 -1.47 11.99
C THR A 17 -20.94 -1.65 13.50
N ALA A 18 -21.80 -2.40 14.19
CA ALA A 18 -21.70 -2.56 15.65
C ALA A 18 -20.61 -3.56 16.09
N GLY A 19 -20.28 -4.54 15.23
CA GLY A 19 -19.28 -5.57 15.54
C GLY A 19 -17.88 -5.00 15.71
N THR A 20 -17.46 -4.12 14.79
CA THR A 20 -16.08 -3.58 14.73
C THR A 20 -15.72 -2.66 15.90
N ALA A 21 -16.69 -2.01 16.54
CA ALA A 21 -16.43 -1.12 17.67
C ALA A 21 -16.17 -1.89 18.98
N ALA A 22 -16.96 -2.92 19.28
CA ALA A 22 -16.77 -3.77 20.47
C ALA A 22 -15.51 -4.65 20.35
N ALA A 23 -15.27 -5.13 19.13
CA ALA A 23 -14.06 -5.77 18.63
C ALA A 23 -12.78 -4.97 18.93
N GLN A 24 -12.72 -3.71 18.50
CA GLN A 24 -11.58 -2.83 18.76
C GLN A 24 -11.37 -2.53 20.25
N GLY A 25 -12.46 -2.47 21.03
CA GLY A 25 -12.42 -2.35 22.49
C GLY A 25 -11.69 -3.53 23.14
N SER A 26 -11.99 -4.76 22.71
CA SER A 26 -11.42 -5.97 23.32
C SER A 26 -9.90 -6.12 23.14
N LEU A 27 -9.37 -5.73 21.98
CA LEU A 27 -7.91 -5.70 21.77
C LEU A 27 -7.27 -4.54 22.54
N ALA A 28 -7.92 -3.38 22.61
CA ALA A 28 -7.43 -2.26 23.41
C ALA A 28 -7.35 -2.61 24.91
N ASP A 29 -8.34 -3.35 25.42
CA ASP A 29 -8.36 -3.85 26.79
C ASP A 29 -7.22 -4.85 27.04
N ALA A 30 -6.97 -5.77 26.10
CA ALA A 30 -5.83 -6.69 26.18
C ALA A 30 -4.48 -5.94 26.20
N ARG A 31 -4.34 -4.87 25.41
CA ARG A 31 -3.16 -3.99 25.42
C ARG A 31 -3.00 -3.27 26.76
N ALA A 32 -4.11 -2.81 27.34
CA ALA A 32 -4.09 -2.18 28.66
C ALA A 32 -3.62 -3.16 29.73
N LEU A 33 -4.13 -4.41 29.73
CA LEU A 33 -3.66 -5.48 30.63
C LEU A 33 -2.17 -5.77 30.44
N TYR A 34 -1.69 -5.84 29.20
CA TYR A 34 -0.26 -5.99 28.89
C TYR A 34 0.56 -4.82 29.47
N SER A 35 0.13 -3.58 29.27
CA SER A 35 0.83 -2.39 29.80
C SER A 35 0.84 -2.33 31.33
N ALA A 36 -0.18 -2.89 31.97
CA ALA A 36 -0.28 -3.04 33.42
C ALA A 36 0.51 -4.25 33.97
N ALA A 37 1.25 -4.96 33.11
CA ALA A 37 1.97 -6.21 33.43
C ALA A 37 1.07 -7.36 33.95
N ALA A 38 -0.24 -7.30 33.67
CA ALA A 38 -1.19 -8.38 33.93
C ALA A 38 -1.16 -9.41 32.78
N TYR A 39 -0.02 -10.08 32.61
CA TYR A 39 0.26 -10.89 31.42
C TYR A 39 -0.62 -12.15 31.30
N ASP A 40 -0.98 -12.80 32.42
CA ASP A 40 -1.88 -13.96 32.41
C ASP A 40 -3.30 -13.57 31.97
N ASP A 41 -3.83 -12.46 32.51
CA ASP A 41 -5.15 -11.95 32.15
C ASP A 41 -5.20 -11.47 30.69
N ALA A 42 -4.15 -10.77 30.25
CA ALA A 42 -3.98 -10.37 28.87
C ALA A 42 -3.96 -11.58 27.93
N LEU A 43 -3.18 -12.62 28.27
CA LEU A 43 -3.08 -13.84 27.47
C LEU A 43 -4.43 -14.56 27.40
N ALA A 44 -5.13 -14.74 28.52
CA ALA A 44 -6.45 -15.38 28.54
C ALA A 44 -7.49 -14.61 27.70
N MET A 45 -7.41 -13.27 27.67
CA MET A 45 -8.25 -12.45 26.81
C MET A 45 -7.90 -12.63 25.34
N LEU A 46 -6.60 -12.58 25.00
CA LEU A 46 -6.12 -12.74 23.64
C LEU A 46 -6.40 -14.13 23.06
N ASP A 47 -6.39 -15.18 23.89
CA ASP A 47 -6.75 -16.55 23.48
C ASP A 47 -8.21 -16.64 23.04
N ARG A 48 -9.10 -15.95 23.76
CA ARG A 48 -10.52 -15.84 23.38
C ARG A 48 -10.70 -15.07 22.08
N LEU A 49 -9.96 -13.97 21.90
CA LEU A 49 -9.99 -13.20 20.66
C LEU A 49 -9.45 -14.00 19.48
N HIS A 50 -8.38 -14.76 19.69
CA HIS A 50 -7.79 -15.64 18.69
C HIS A 50 -8.74 -16.75 18.23
N ALA A 51 -9.58 -17.28 19.12
CA ALA A 51 -10.57 -18.31 18.82
C ALA A 51 -11.85 -17.78 18.16
N SER A 52 -12.01 -16.46 18.08
CA SER A 52 -13.19 -15.79 17.52
C SER A 52 -12.95 -15.25 16.12
N ASP A 53 -14.02 -14.87 15.41
CA ASP A 53 -13.94 -14.22 14.08
C ASP A 53 -13.12 -12.90 14.09
N GLN A 54 -12.84 -12.36 15.29
CA GLN A 54 -11.98 -11.19 15.51
C GLN A 54 -10.53 -11.38 15.01
N ARG A 55 -10.11 -12.62 14.76
CA ARG A 55 -8.83 -12.92 14.12
C ARG A 55 -8.70 -12.28 12.73
N ALA A 56 -9.78 -12.10 11.98
CA ALA A 56 -9.72 -11.63 10.60
C ALA A 56 -9.23 -10.18 10.48
N GLU A 57 -9.58 -9.32 11.43
CA GLU A 57 -9.21 -7.89 11.42
C GLU A 57 -7.91 -7.63 12.19
N ASP A 58 -7.79 -8.23 13.38
CA ASP A 58 -6.74 -7.92 14.35
C ASP A 58 -5.73 -9.05 14.59
N GLY A 59 -5.82 -10.15 13.83
CA GLY A 59 -5.09 -11.40 14.08
C GLY A 59 -3.59 -11.21 14.29
N ARG A 60 -2.96 -10.31 13.52
CA ARG A 60 -1.53 -9.98 13.68
C ARG A 60 -1.23 -9.40 15.06
N ALA A 61 -1.99 -8.39 15.47
CA ALA A 61 -1.77 -7.74 16.76
C ALA A 61 -2.06 -8.71 17.90
N ILE A 62 -3.11 -9.52 17.78
CA ILE A 62 -3.45 -10.57 18.74
C ILE A 62 -2.26 -11.54 18.88
N ASP A 63 -1.76 -12.10 17.78
CA ASP A 63 -0.64 -13.05 17.79
C ASP A 63 0.63 -12.42 18.39
N GLN A 64 0.92 -11.15 18.05
CA GLN A 64 2.04 -10.40 18.61
C GLN A 64 1.94 -10.25 20.13
N TYR A 65 0.82 -9.74 20.66
CA TYR A 65 0.66 -9.57 22.11
C TYR A 65 0.64 -10.91 22.85
N ARG A 66 0.12 -12.00 22.25
CA ARG A 66 0.20 -13.34 22.83
C ARG A 66 1.64 -13.81 22.99
N ALA A 67 2.45 -13.68 21.93
CA ALA A 67 3.88 -14.02 21.99
C ALA A 67 4.61 -13.19 23.06
N LEU A 68 4.33 -11.89 23.16
CA LEU A 68 4.93 -11.01 24.17
C LEU A 68 4.53 -11.40 25.61
N CYS A 69 3.27 -11.73 25.84
CA CYS A 69 2.79 -12.22 27.16
C CYS A 69 3.46 -13.54 27.53
N LEU A 70 3.53 -14.50 26.60
CA LEU A 70 4.17 -15.80 26.84
C LEU A 70 5.66 -15.67 27.19
N LEU A 71 6.37 -14.73 26.54
CA LEU A 71 7.76 -14.45 26.87
C LEU A 71 7.91 -13.78 28.25
N ALA A 72 7.03 -12.84 28.59
CA ALA A 72 7.03 -12.18 29.89
C ALA A 72 6.75 -13.17 31.04
N LEU A 73 5.89 -14.16 30.80
CA LEU A 73 5.57 -15.25 31.73
C LEU A 73 6.63 -16.37 31.76
N GLY A 74 7.66 -16.30 30.91
CA GLY A 74 8.70 -17.34 30.83
C GLY A 74 8.24 -18.66 30.17
N ARG A 75 7.09 -18.67 29.49
CA ARG A 75 6.52 -19.84 28.78
C ARG A 75 7.18 -20.01 27.40
N MET A 76 8.47 -20.34 27.39
CA MET A 76 9.32 -20.28 26.19
C MET A 76 8.87 -21.17 25.03
N ASP A 77 8.39 -22.39 25.28
CA ASP A 77 7.94 -23.31 24.22
C ASP A 77 6.69 -22.82 23.49
N GLU A 78 5.79 -22.18 24.23
CA GLU A 78 4.57 -21.60 23.68
C GLU A 78 4.84 -20.28 22.98
N ALA A 79 5.70 -19.44 23.58
CA ALA A 79 6.19 -18.23 22.93
C ALA A 79 6.83 -18.55 21.58
N THR A 80 7.68 -19.58 21.53
CA THR A 80 8.35 -20.00 20.30
C THR A 80 7.34 -20.39 19.22
N ARG A 81 6.35 -21.22 19.55
CA ARG A 81 5.28 -21.61 18.62
C ARG A 81 4.43 -20.43 18.14
N ALA A 82 4.11 -19.50 19.04
CA ALA A 82 3.40 -18.28 18.67
C ALA A 82 4.23 -17.42 17.70
N ILE A 83 5.52 -17.25 17.95
CA ILE A 83 6.43 -16.53 17.05
C ILE A 83 6.52 -17.23 15.70
N GLN A 84 6.64 -18.56 15.66
CA GLN A 84 6.69 -19.32 14.40
C GLN A 84 5.46 -19.08 13.54
N THR A 85 4.28 -18.98 14.17
CA THR A 85 3.02 -18.67 13.48
C THR A 85 3.05 -17.27 12.86
N ILE A 86 3.57 -16.28 13.58
CA ILE A 86 3.73 -14.91 13.07
C ILE A 86 4.71 -14.88 11.90
N VAL A 87 5.87 -15.52 12.03
CA VAL A 87 6.93 -15.53 11.00
C VAL A 87 6.47 -16.26 9.74
N ALA A 88 5.70 -17.35 9.87
CA ALA A 88 5.13 -18.05 8.73
C ALA A 88 4.11 -17.19 7.95
N ALA A 89 3.30 -16.41 8.66
CA ALA A 89 2.32 -15.52 8.03
C ALA A 89 2.93 -14.23 7.46
N LEU A 90 3.97 -13.71 8.12
CA LEU A 90 4.60 -12.42 7.79
C LEU A 90 6.13 -12.55 7.85
N PRO A 91 6.76 -13.15 6.83
CA PRO A 91 8.19 -13.43 6.86
C PRO A 91 9.07 -12.17 6.95
N SER A 92 8.62 -11.06 6.37
CA SER A 92 9.33 -9.76 6.39
C SER A 92 9.08 -8.91 7.64
N TYR A 93 8.30 -9.41 8.60
CA TYR A 93 8.01 -8.67 9.83
C TYR A 93 9.18 -8.77 10.82
N HIS A 94 9.50 -7.64 11.44
CA HIS A 94 10.48 -7.51 12.51
C HIS A 94 9.85 -6.80 13.71
N LEU A 95 10.29 -7.18 14.92
CA LEU A 95 9.96 -6.43 16.14
C LEU A 95 10.79 -5.15 16.21
N SER A 96 10.14 -4.02 16.46
CA SER A 96 10.77 -2.70 16.61
C SER A 96 11.63 -2.61 17.88
N ASP A 97 12.72 -1.84 17.80
CA ASP A 97 13.68 -1.67 18.91
C ASP A 97 13.12 -0.90 20.11
N ALA A 98 12.09 -0.08 19.92
CA ALA A 98 11.65 0.92 20.89
C ALA A 98 10.70 0.40 22.00
N GLU A 99 10.10 -0.78 21.82
CA GLU A 99 8.96 -1.23 22.66
C GLU A 99 9.19 -2.59 23.33
N VAL A 100 10.36 -3.22 23.15
CA VAL A 100 10.57 -4.64 23.47
C VAL A 100 11.94 -4.90 24.10
N SER A 101 11.99 -5.75 25.13
CA SER A 101 13.24 -6.07 25.84
C SER A 101 14.28 -6.76 24.93
N PRO A 102 15.59 -6.60 25.18
CA PRO A 102 16.64 -7.23 24.36
C PRO A 102 16.49 -8.75 24.21
N ARG A 103 16.04 -9.42 25.27
CA ARG A 103 15.84 -10.88 25.29
C ARG A 103 14.73 -11.32 24.33
N VAL A 104 13.60 -10.61 24.33
CA VAL A 104 12.47 -10.91 23.44
C VAL A 104 12.88 -10.72 21.98
N ARG A 105 13.64 -9.66 21.67
CA ARG A 105 14.15 -9.42 20.32
C ARG A 105 15.08 -10.55 19.85
N ALA A 106 15.97 -11.01 20.74
CA ALA A 106 16.85 -12.14 20.45
C ALA A 106 16.04 -13.40 20.11
N THR A 107 15.06 -13.76 20.96
CA THR A 107 14.21 -14.93 20.69
C THR A 107 13.45 -14.84 19.37
N PHE A 108 12.92 -13.66 19.02
CA PHE A 108 12.25 -13.48 17.73
C PHE A 108 13.22 -13.63 16.55
N ARG A 109 14.40 -13.02 16.64
CA ARG A 109 15.47 -13.15 15.64
C ARG A 109 15.87 -14.61 15.46
N ASP A 110 16.12 -15.34 16.54
CA ASP A 110 16.55 -16.73 16.50
C ASP A 110 15.53 -17.61 15.76
N VAL A 111 14.24 -17.42 16.04
CA VAL A 111 13.16 -18.13 15.34
C VAL A 111 13.11 -17.76 13.85
N ARG A 112 13.24 -16.48 13.51
CA ARG A 112 13.31 -16.04 12.11
C ARG A 112 14.48 -16.68 11.38
N GLN A 113 15.67 -16.66 11.97
CA GLN A 113 16.87 -17.25 11.38
C GLN A 113 16.70 -18.74 11.09
N ALA A 114 15.99 -19.47 11.95
CA ALA A 114 15.69 -20.88 11.76
C ALA A 114 14.66 -21.13 10.65
N MET A 115 13.62 -20.29 10.54
CA MET A 115 12.49 -20.52 9.63
C MET A 115 12.67 -19.95 8.22
N LEU A 116 13.32 -18.79 8.11
CA LEU A 116 13.38 -18.05 6.84
C LEU A 116 14.00 -18.84 5.67
N PRO A 117 15.05 -19.68 5.85
CA PRO A 117 15.58 -20.48 4.75
C PRO A 117 14.51 -21.36 4.09
N ALA A 118 13.71 -22.08 4.88
CA ALA A 118 12.66 -22.95 4.37
C ALA A 118 11.51 -22.15 3.72
N ILE A 119 11.15 -20.99 4.30
CA ILE A 119 10.14 -20.09 3.72
C ILE A 119 10.58 -19.56 2.35
N ILE A 120 11.86 -19.18 2.22
CA ILE A 120 12.42 -18.71 0.94
C ILE A 120 12.36 -19.79 -0.13
N GLU A 121 12.76 -21.02 0.20
CA GLU A 121 12.69 -22.16 -0.72
C GLU A 121 11.25 -22.43 -1.18
N GLN A 122 10.29 -22.41 -0.24
CA GLN A 122 8.88 -22.56 -0.56
C GLN A 122 8.38 -21.45 -1.50
N LYS A 123 8.67 -20.19 -1.17
CA LYS A 123 8.27 -19.02 -1.98
C LYS A 123 8.87 -19.06 -3.38
N TYR A 124 10.13 -19.49 -3.51
CA TYR A 124 10.77 -19.69 -4.80
C TYR A 124 10.06 -20.77 -5.62
N ALA A 125 9.70 -21.91 -5.00
CA ALA A 125 8.97 -22.98 -5.68
C ALA A 125 7.57 -22.52 -6.14
N GLU A 126 6.87 -21.74 -5.33
CA GLU A 126 5.57 -21.14 -5.67
C GLU A 126 5.69 -20.17 -6.86
N ALA A 127 6.67 -19.26 -6.83
CA ALA A 127 6.95 -18.31 -7.91
C ALA A 127 7.33 -19.03 -9.21
N LYS A 128 8.16 -20.08 -9.11
CA LYS A 128 8.51 -20.93 -10.25
C LYS A 128 7.29 -21.63 -10.83
N ALA A 129 6.41 -22.18 -9.99
CA ALA A 129 5.19 -22.82 -10.46
C ALA A 129 4.23 -21.82 -11.12
N ALA A 130 4.21 -20.56 -10.69
CA ALA A 130 3.46 -19.48 -11.36
C ALA A 130 4.07 -19.14 -12.74
N PHE A 131 5.40 -19.09 -12.83
CA PHE A 131 6.12 -18.88 -14.09
C PHE A 131 5.83 -19.99 -15.10
N ASP A 132 5.92 -21.24 -14.66
CA ASP A 132 5.67 -22.43 -15.49
C ASP A 132 4.21 -22.48 -15.98
N ARG A 133 3.28 -21.92 -15.19
CA ARG A 133 1.86 -21.72 -15.57
C ARG A 133 1.61 -20.50 -16.46
N LYS A 134 2.65 -19.78 -16.89
CA LYS A 134 2.58 -18.51 -17.64
C LYS A 134 1.84 -17.39 -16.91
N ASN A 135 1.66 -17.49 -15.59
CA ASN A 135 1.19 -16.37 -14.78
C ASN A 135 2.38 -15.47 -14.44
N LEU A 136 2.82 -14.70 -15.44
CA LEU A 136 4.07 -13.95 -15.40
C LEU A 136 4.05 -12.80 -14.38
N ALA A 137 2.90 -12.17 -14.17
CA ALA A 137 2.74 -11.13 -13.15
C ALA A 137 2.98 -11.72 -11.74
N ALA A 138 2.24 -12.78 -11.38
CA ALA A 138 2.42 -13.43 -10.07
C ALA A 138 3.81 -14.05 -9.90
N ALA A 139 4.44 -14.55 -10.98
CA ALA A 139 5.80 -15.04 -10.94
C ALA A 139 6.80 -13.92 -10.63
N SER A 140 6.70 -12.78 -11.32
CA SER A 140 7.55 -11.61 -11.10
C SER A 140 7.45 -11.12 -9.65
N ASP A 141 6.23 -11.00 -9.13
CA ASP A 141 5.98 -10.58 -7.73
C ASP A 141 6.55 -11.61 -6.74
N GLY A 142 6.33 -12.90 -6.96
CA GLY A 142 6.87 -13.96 -6.10
C GLY A 142 8.40 -14.00 -6.08
N PHE A 143 9.07 -13.79 -7.22
CA PHE A 143 10.54 -13.70 -7.25
C PHE A 143 11.05 -12.41 -6.59
N ASN A 144 10.30 -11.30 -6.64
CA ASN A 144 10.63 -10.10 -5.85
C ASN A 144 10.57 -10.38 -4.34
N GLU A 145 9.51 -11.03 -3.85
CA GLU A 145 9.40 -11.43 -2.43
C GLU A 145 10.59 -12.29 -1.99
N VAL A 146 11.00 -13.26 -2.81
CA VAL A 146 12.18 -14.11 -2.53
C VAL A 146 13.45 -13.27 -2.40
N LEU A 147 13.65 -12.28 -3.28
CA LEU A 147 14.83 -11.42 -3.24
C LEU A 147 14.85 -10.48 -2.04
N GLU A 148 13.69 -9.95 -1.65
CA GLU A 148 13.55 -9.15 -0.43
C GLU A 148 13.89 -9.97 0.81
N LEU A 149 13.38 -11.20 0.92
CA LEU A 149 13.70 -12.11 2.04
C LEU A 149 15.17 -12.53 2.03
N LEU A 150 15.78 -12.74 0.87
CA LEU A 150 17.22 -13.01 0.76
C LEU A 150 18.10 -11.80 1.11
N ALA A 151 17.53 -10.59 1.15
CA ALA A 151 18.21 -9.36 1.57
C ALA A 151 18.01 -9.04 3.06
N ASP A 152 17.28 -9.88 3.79
CA ASP A 152 16.99 -9.68 5.21
C ASP A 152 18.25 -9.67 6.07
N SER A 153 18.32 -8.73 7.02
CA SER A 153 19.46 -8.56 7.92
C SER A 153 19.72 -9.78 8.80
N ASP A 154 18.67 -10.50 9.18
CA ASP A 154 18.80 -11.68 10.05
C ASP A 154 19.37 -12.87 9.26
N LEU A 155 19.30 -12.86 7.92
CA LEU A 155 19.74 -13.95 7.06
C LEU A 155 21.14 -13.79 6.46
N VAL A 156 21.86 -12.70 6.72
CA VAL A 156 23.13 -12.38 6.04
C VAL A 156 24.11 -13.56 6.01
N SER A 157 24.25 -14.30 7.12
CA SER A 157 25.15 -15.47 7.17
C SER A 157 24.63 -16.65 6.34
N ALA A 158 23.33 -16.97 6.44
CA ALA A 158 22.72 -18.11 5.74
C ALA A 158 22.52 -17.84 4.24
N ALA A 159 22.20 -16.62 3.85
CA ALA A 159 21.97 -16.21 2.47
C ALA A 159 23.23 -16.32 1.58
N ASN A 160 24.41 -16.33 2.20
CA ASN A 160 25.69 -16.52 1.50
C ASN A 160 26.10 -18.00 1.39
N GLN A 161 25.36 -18.92 2.01
CA GLN A 161 25.60 -20.36 1.93
C GLN A 161 24.65 -21.02 0.92
N PRO A 162 25.08 -22.10 0.25
CA PRO A 162 24.16 -22.95 -0.49
C PRO A 162 23.08 -23.53 0.44
N PRO A 163 21.83 -23.74 -0.04
CA PRO A 163 21.36 -23.50 -1.41
C PRO A 163 20.95 -22.04 -1.69
N LEU A 164 20.77 -21.21 -0.66
CA LEU A 164 20.21 -19.86 -0.79
C LEU A 164 21.06 -18.92 -1.67
N SER A 165 22.40 -19.06 -1.61
CA SER A 165 23.31 -18.28 -2.46
C SER A 165 23.12 -18.55 -3.95
N GLN A 166 22.63 -19.74 -4.32
CA GLN A 166 22.32 -20.12 -5.71
C GLN A 166 20.93 -19.65 -6.12
N LEU A 167 19.99 -19.54 -5.18
CA LEU A 167 18.64 -19.05 -5.47
C LEU A 167 18.61 -17.57 -5.86
N ARG A 168 19.51 -16.75 -5.30
CA ARG A 168 19.56 -15.31 -5.62
C ARG A 168 19.71 -15.00 -7.11
N PRO A 169 20.76 -15.49 -7.83
CA PRO A 169 20.88 -15.24 -9.26
C PRO A 169 19.75 -15.87 -10.08
N LEU A 170 19.22 -17.03 -9.67
CA LEU A 170 18.09 -17.66 -10.35
C LEU A 170 16.82 -16.82 -10.23
N ALA A 171 16.49 -16.34 -9.03
CA ALA A 171 15.33 -15.49 -8.78
C ALA A 171 15.42 -14.16 -9.55
N ILE A 172 16.61 -13.55 -9.63
CA ILE A 172 16.84 -12.36 -10.48
C ILE A 172 16.52 -12.66 -11.94
N GLY A 173 17.09 -13.73 -12.49
CA GLY A 173 16.89 -14.10 -13.90
C GLY A 173 15.43 -14.42 -14.23
N PHE A 174 14.75 -15.21 -13.40
CA PHE A 174 13.35 -15.54 -13.63
C PHE A 174 12.41 -14.34 -13.46
N ARG A 175 12.67 -13.45 -12.50
CA ARG A 175 11.93 -12.19 -12.37
C ARG A 175 12.06 -11.36 -13.64
N ASP A 176 13.28 -11.16 -14.14
CA ASP A 176 13.54 -10.30 -15.31
C ASP A 176 12.88 -10.89 -16.56
N LEU A 177 12.96 -12.21 -16.74
CA LEU A 177 12.26 -12.92 -17.81
C LEU A 177 10.73 -12.78 -17.70
N ALA A 178 10.19 -12.93 -16.48
CA ALA A 178 8.75 -12.80 -16.24
C ALA A 178 8.26 -11.38 -16.51
N ALA A 179 8.98 -10.37 -16.02
CA ALA A 179 8.66 -8.96 -16.23
C ALA A 179 8.74 -8.57 -17.72
N ALA A 180 9.79 -8.98 -18.43
CA ALA A 180 9.95 -8.71 -19.85
C ALA A 180 8.84 -9.35 -20.70
N ALA A 181 8.42 -10.57 -20.35
CA ALA A 181 7.35 -11.27 -21.06
C ALA A 181 5.94 -10.81 -20.64
N ALA A 182 5.78 -10.19 -19.47
CA ALA A 182 4.52 -9.61 -19.00
C ALA A 182 4.28 -8.18 -19.53
N ALA A 183 5.33 -7.46 -19.95
CA ALA A 183 5.18 -6.18 -20.61
C ALA A 183 4.38 -6.37 -21.91
N PRO A 184 3.17 -5.81 -22.04
CA PRO A 184 2.43 -5.92 -23.27
C PRO A 184 3.22 -5.23 -24.38
N THR A 185 3.24 -5.88 -25.54
CA THR A 185 3.64 -5.33 -26.84
C THR A 185 2.80 -4.08 -27.14
N ALA A 186 3.13 -2.96 -26.51
CA ALA A 186 2.52 -1.67 -26.82
C ALA A 186 3.13 -1.19 -28.15
N SER A 187 2.40 -1.53 -29.22
CA SER A 187 2.39 -0.91 -30.54
C SER A 187 3.64 -1.05 -31.43
N THR A 188 3.80 -2.23 -32.01
CA THR A 188 4.17 -2.34 -33.43
C THR A 188 2.93 -2.67 -34.27
N LEU A 189 1.90 -1.80 -34.22
CA LEU A 189 0.96 -1.72 -35.33
C LEU A 189 1.48 -0.66 -36.31
N PRO A 190 1.71 -0.99 -37.59
CA PRO A 190 1.97 0.02 -38.61
C PRO A 190 0.77 0.97 -38.66
N ALA A 191 1.01 2.28 -38.49
CA ALA A 191 -0.01 3.28 -38.71
C ALA A 191 -0.51 3.18 -40.16
N LEU A 192 -1.75 2.70 -40.34
CA LEU A 192 -2.42 2.75 -41.63
C LEU A 192 -2.62 4.23 -42.03
N PRO A 193 -2.33 4.61 -43.27
CA PRO A 193 -2.51 5.98 -43.74
C PRO A 193 -4.00 6.32 -43.78
N SER A 194 -4.43 7.22 -42.90
CA SER A 194 -5.79 7.79 -42.92
C SER A 194 -5.97 8.67 -44.16
N THR A 195 -6.97 8.31 -44.96
CA THR A 195 -7.44 8.99 -46.17
C THR A 195 -7.98 10.39 -45.86
N PRO A 196 -7.92 11.36 -46.79
CA PRO A 196 -8.38 12.72 -46.54
C PRO A 196 -9.93 12.82 -46.61
N PRO A 197 -10.56 13.68 -45.79
CA PRO A 197 -12.01 13.89 -45.82
C PRO A 197 -12.44 14.75 -47.03
N PRO A 198 -13.69 14.63 -47.51
CA PRO A 198 -14.18 15.35 -48.67
C PRO A 198 -14.49 16.82 -48.35
N VAL A 199 -14.32 17.66 -49.37
CA VAL A 199 -14.54 19.11 -49.35
C VAL A 199 -16.04 19.42 -49.21
N ALA A 200 -16.42 20.15 -48.17
CA ALA A 200 -17.76 20.73 -48.04
C ALA A 200 -17.79 22.13 -48.65
N THR A 201 -18.68 22.31 -49.62
CA THR A 201 -18.99 23.55 -50.34
C THR A 201 -19.45 24.68 -49.41
N ALA A 202 -19.00 25.89 -49.73
CA ALA A 202 -19.29 27.15 -49.06
C ALA A 202 -20.76 27.63 -49.20
N ALA A 203 -21.27 28.26 -48.13
CA ALA A 203 -22.44 29.16 -48.12
C ALA A 203 -22.26 30.20 -46.98
N PRO A 204 -22.83 31.42 -47.08
CA PRO A 204 -22.15 32.66 -46.69
C PRO A 204 -22.42 33.18 -45.27
N ALA A 205 -21.45 33.94 -44.74
CA ALA A 205 -21.51 34.82 -43.56
C ALA A 205 -22.67 35.86 -43.67
N PRO A 206 -23.22 36.47 -42.57
CA PRO A 206 -22.45 37.00 -41.43
C PRO A 206 -23.13 37.09 -40.04
N ALA A 207 -22.33 37.04 -38.97
CA ALA A 207 -22.48 37.84 -37.75
C ALA A 207 -21.18 37.78 -36.92
N PRO A 208 -20.78 38.83 -36.19
CA PRO A 208 -19.56 38.82 -35.38
C PRO A 208 -19.71 37.77 -34.28
N ALA A 209 -18.82 36.78 -34.27
CA ALA A 209 -18.75 35.81 -33.19
C ALA A 209 -18.47 36.56 -31.86
N PRO A 210 -19.17 36.24 -30.75
CA PRO A 210 -18.77 36.71 -29.43
C PRO A 210 -17.33 36.28 -29.17
N PRO A 211 -16.54 37.05 -28.40
CA PRO A 211 -15.14 36.70 -28.14
C PRO A 211 -15.05 35.27 -27.63
N LEU A 212 -14.20 34.47 -28.28
CA LEU A 212 -13.85 33.12 -27.90
C LEU A 212 -13.60 33.10 -26.39
N ARG A 213 -14.54 32.52 -25.64
CA ARG A 213 -14.28 32.13 -24.26
C ARG A 213 -13.08 31.19 -24.29
N PRO A 214 -12.03 31.42 -23.47
CA PRO A 214 -10.94 30.47 -23.32
C PRO A 214 -11.52 29.09 -23.02
N ALA A 215 -11.14 28.08 -23.81
CA ALA A 215 -11.47 26.69 -23.49
C ALA A 215 -10.97 26.43 -22.06
N ALA A 216 -11.87 26.03 -21.18
CA ALA A 216 -11.55 25.81 -19.77
C ALA A 216 -10.34 24.85 -19.67
N PRO A 217 -9.37 25.12 -18.77
CA PRO A 217 -8.13 24.36 -18.70
C PRO A 217 -8.43 22.89 -18.39
N ARG A 218 -8.16 22.01 -19.35
CA ARG A 218 -8.38 20.58 -19.23
C ARG A 218 -7.28 20.00 -18.33
N ILE A 219 -7.68 19.38 -17.22
CA ILE A 219 -6.77 18.78 -16.24
C ILE A 219 -6.57 17.32 -16.64
N TYR A 220 -5.34 16.94 -16.95
CA TYR A 220 -4.98 15.58 -17.34
C TYR A 220 -4.71 14.70 -16.13
N SER A 221 -4.94 13.39 -16.23
CA SER A 221 -4.76 12.41 -15.16
C SER A 221 -4.05 11.16 -15.66
N TRP A 222 -3.81 10.19 -14.77
CA TRP A 222 -3.23 8.89 -15.12
C TRP A 222 -4.06 8.08 -16.12
N ASP A 223 -5.35 8.42 -16.29
CA ASP A 223 -6.26 7.77 -17.23
C ASP A 223 -6.17 8.31 -18.67
N ASP A 224 -5.44 9.41 -18.89
CA ASP A 224 -5.31 10.07 -20.20
C ASP A 224 -4.10 9.56 -20.99
N ALA A 225 -4.33 9.10 -22.22
CA ALA A 225 -3.29 8.62 -23.13
C ALA A 225 -2.36 9.78 -23.59
N ASN A 226 -1.07 9.46 -23.82
CA ASN A 226 -0.01 10.39 -24.29
C ASN A 226 0.42 11.50 -23.31
N VAL A 227 0.15 11.35 -22.01
CA VAL A 227 0.63 12.27 -20.97
C VAL A 227 1.91 11.72 -20.34
N VAL A 228 3.01 12.47 -20.41
CA VAL A 228 4.21 12.18 -19.61
C VAL A 228 4.00 12.75 -18.20
N PRO A 229 3.94 11.91 -17.15
CA PRO A 229 3.58 12.36 -15.80
C PRO A 229 4.69 13.23 -15.18
N PRO A 230 4.33 14.08 -14.20
CA PRO A 230 5.27 14.99 -13.57
C PRO A 230 6.26 14.24 -12.67
N ILE A 231 7.55 14.56 -12.79
CA ILE A 231 8.61 13.94 -11.98
C ILE A 231 8.79 14.74 -10.69
N VAL A 232 8.79 14.06 -9.54
CA VAL A 232 9.01 14.68 -8.22
C VAL A 232 10.41 15.27 -8.13
N LEU A 233 10.54 16.60 -7.96
CA LEU A 233 11.85 17.26 -7.74
C LEU A 233 12.11 17.49 -6.25
N ARG A 234 11.09 17.93 -5.50
CA ARG A 234 11.16 18.12 -4.05
C ARG A 234 9.77 17.93 -3.44
N GLN A 235 9.61 16.86 -2.68
CA GLN A 235 8.40 16.54 -1.94
C GLN A 235 8.79 16.20 -0.50
N ALA A 236 8.94 17.24 0.32
CA ALA A 236 9.21 17.07 1.76
C ALA A 236 7.89 16.82 2.47
N MET A 237 7.74 15.62 3.03
CA MET A 237 6.60 15.26 3.87
C MET A 237 6.86 15.67 5.33
N PRO A 238 5.85 16.18 6.05
CA PRO A 238 5.99 16.44 7.48
C PRO A 238 6.30 15.15 8.25
N ALA A 239 7.30 15.20 9.14
CA ALA A 239 7.59 14.11 10.07
C ALA A 239 6.44 13.95 11.08
N LEU A 240 5.99 12.72 11.32
CA LEU A 240 5.04 12.43 12.39
C LEU A 240 5.79 12.20 13.70
N GLY A 241 5.35 12.85 14.78
CA GLY A 241 5.68 12.42 16.13
C GLY A 241 4.90 11.15 16.53
N ASP A 242 5.32 10.49 17.60
CA ASP A 242 4.92 9.14 18.04
C ASP A 242 3.42 8.88 18.31
N MET A 243 2.53 9.85 18.09
CA MET A 243 1.16 9.83 18.60
C MET A 243 0.07 9.43 17.58
N PHE A 244 0.42 9.01 16.36
CA PHE A 244 -0.60 8.74 15.34
C PHE A 244 -0.59 7.28 14.87
N VAL A 245 -1.73 6.62 15.16
CA VAL A 245 -2.14 5.32 14.65
C VAL A 245 -1.92 5.26 13.14
N GLN A 246 -1.31 4.16 12.66
CA GLN A 246 -1.15 3.80 11.25
C GLN A 246 -2.47 4.03 10.50
N ARG A 247 -2.62 5.17 9.84
CA ARG A 247 -3.79 5.52 9.02
C ARG A 247 -3.28 5.94 7.66
N GLN A 248 -3.83 5.33 6.62
CA GLN A 248 -3.53 5.71 5.25
C GLN A 248 -4.32 6.99 4.93
N GLY A 249 -3.62 7.99 4.40
CA GLY A 249 -4.23 9.18 3.83
C GLY A 249 -4.06 9.18 2.31
N THR A 250 -4.84 9.97 1.60
CA THR A 250 -4.66 10.17 0.16
C THR A 250 -4.90 11.62 -0.16
N ILE A 251 -3.91 12.24 -0.80
CA ILE A 251 -3.98 13.63 -1.24
C ILE A 251 -3.98 13.68 -2.76
N GLU A 252 -4.96 14.37 -3.32
CA GLU A 252 -5.00 14.73 -4.74
C GLU A 252 -4.42 16.13 -4.89
N ILE A 253 -3.44 16.28 -5.78
CA ILE A 253 -2.85 17.57 -6.13
C ILE A 253 -3.01 17.84 -7.62
N ILE A 254 -3.19 19.11 -7.96
CA ILE A 254 -3.13 19.59 -9.34
C ILE A 254 -1.81 20.36 -9.49
N VAL A 255 -0.92 19.84 -10.32
CA VAL A 255 0.35 20.48 -10.69
C VAL A 255 0.13 21.30 -11.95
N ASN A 256 0.54 22.56 -11.93
CA ASN A 256 0.42 23.45 -13.08
C ASN A 256 1.55 23.26 -14.10
N GLU A 257 1.46 24.02 -15.19
CA GLU A 257 2.38 24.01 -16.33
C GLU A 257 3.82 24.42 -15.98
N THR A 258 4.04 25.01 -14.79
CA THR A 258 5.35 25.41 -14.27
C THR A 258 5.91 24.45 -13.23
N GLY A 259 5.18 23.38 -12.87
CA GLY A 259 5.61 22.39 -11.90
C GLY A 259 5.32 22.75 -10.43
N LEU A 260 4.45 23.74 -10.19
CA LEU A 260 3.96 24.13 -8.87
C LEU A 260 2.59 23.49 -8.58
N VAL A 261 2.30 23.24 -7.31
CA VAL A 261 0.98 22.76 -6.89
C VAL A 261 -0.01 23.93 -6.89
N GLU A 262 -1.02 23.87 -7.76
CA GLU A 262 -2.09 24.88 -7.89
C GLU A 262 -3.25 24.59 -6.94
N THR A 263 -3.57 23.33 -6.71
CA THR A 263 -4.63 22.91 -5.78
C THR A 263 -4.22 21.61 -5.11
N ALA A 264 -4.54 21.47 -3.82
CA ALA A 264 -4.31 20.26 -3.06
C ALA A 264 -5.55 19.96 -2.21
N THR A 265 -6.09 18.76 -2.34
CA THR A 265 -7.30 18.31 -1.63
C THR A 265 -7.05 16.95 -1.00
N MET A 266 -7.42 16.79 0.26
CA MET A 266 -7.34 15.50 0.93
C MET A 266 -8.57 14.65 0.56
N THR A 267 -8.34 13.61 -0.24
CA THR A 267 -9.38 12.67 -0.69
C THR A 267 -9.68 11.65 0.41
N LEU A 268 -8.65 11.18 1.12
CA LEU A 268 -8.79 10.35 2.32
C LEU A 268 -8.07 11.03 3.48
N LYS A 269 -8.86 11.51 4.44
CA LYS A 269 -8.41 12.29 5.59
C LYS A 269 -7.81 11.38 6.67
N VAL A 270 -6.69 11.80 7.25
CA VAL A 270 -6.01 11.08 8.34
C VAL A 270 -6.50 11.61 9.68
N ASN A 271 -6.33 12.92 9.90
CA ASN A 271 -6.89 13.69 11.00
C ASN A 271 -6.75 15.19 10.69
N ALA A 272 -7.60 16.03 11.28
CA ALA A 272 -7.66 17.46 10.93
C ALA A 272 -6.33 18.22 11.11
N VAL A 273 -5.51 17.85 12.09
CA VAL A 273 -4.23 18.52 12.39
C VAL A 273 -3.16 18.15 11.35
N TYR A 274 -3.01 16.85 11.08
CA TYR A 274 -2.04 16.30 10.14
C TYR A 274 -2.42 16.65 8.69
N ASP A 275 -3.71 16.58 8.36
CA ASP A 275 -4.21 16.98 7.04
C ASP A 275 -3.86 18.45 6.76
N GLY A 276 -4.00 19.33 7.77
CA GLY A 276 -3.58 20.72 7.68
C GLY A 276 -2.08 20.90 7.43
N LEU A 277 -1.24 20.10 8.10
CA LEU A 277 0.22 20.13 7.89
C LEU A 277 0.62 19.67 6.49
N VAL A 278 -0.01 18.62 5.97
CA VAL A 278 0.26 18.13 4.61
C VAL A 278 -0.17 19.16 3.56
N LEU A 279 -1.38 19.73 3.71
CA LEU A 279 -1.88 20.79 2.82
C LEU A 279 -0.98 22.04 2.84
N ALA A 280 -0.39 22.38 3.99
CA ALA A 280 0.58 23.47 4.07
C ALA A 280 1.91 23.11 3.37
N ALA A 281 2.36 21.86 3.51
CA ALA A 281 3.60 21.38 2.90
C ALA A 281 3.55 21.36 1.36
N THR A 282 2.39 21.09 0.75
CA THR A 282 2.24 21.03 -0.72
C THR A 282 2.62 22.34 -1.42
N ARG A 283 2.51 23.49 -0.74
CA ARG A 283 2.90 24.81 -1.26
C ARG A 283 4.40 24.90 -1.57
N ASN A 284 5.21 24.12 -0.85
CA ASN A 284 6.66 24.06 -1.02
C ASN A 284 7.11 22.92 -1.93
N TRP A 285 6.19 22.11 -2.45
CA TRP A 285 6.54 21.03 -3.36
C TRP A 285 6.88 21.57 -4.75
N ARG A 286 7.75 20.84 -5.43
CA ARG A 286 8.23 21.15 -6.78
C ARG A 286 8.22 19.88 -7.61
N TYR A 287 7.68 19.99 -8.81
CA TYR A 287 7.59 18.93 -9.79
C TYR A 287 8.19 19.41 -11.11
N LYS A 288 8.71 18.49 -11.91
CA LYS A 288 8.89 18.74 -13.34
C LYS A 288 7.48 18.65 -13.97
N PRO A 289 6.99 19.68 -14.69
CA PRO A 289 5.63 19.70 -15.21
C PRO A 289 5.36 18.53 -16.16
N ALA A 290 4.11 18.08 -16.19
CA ALA A 290 3.66 17.05 -17.12
C ALA A 290 3.62 17.62 -18.54
N THR A 291 3.95 16.79 -19.53
CA THR A 291 3.93 17.21 -20.93
C THR A 291 3.07 16.28 -21.76
N VAL A 292 2.21 16.85 -22.60
CA VAL A 292 1.47 16.15 -23.66
C VAL A 292 2.02 16.67 -24.98
N ASP A 293 2.54 15.77 -25.82
CA ASP A 293 3.12 16.12 -27.12
C ASP A 293 4.19 17.25 -27.07
N GLY A 294 4.93 17.33 -25.95
CA GLY A 294 5.96 18.34 -25.71
C GLY A 294 5.47 19.68 -25.14
N VAL A 295 4.16 19.87 -24.97
CA VAL A 295 3.55 21.06 -24.35
C VAL A 295 3.27 20.78 -22.88
N THR A 296 3.66 21.69 -21.98
CA THR A 296 3.37 21.55 -20.56
C THR A 296 1.88 21.70 -20.29
N VAL A 297 1.31 20.81 -19.48
CA VAL A 297 -0.12 20.78 -19.17
C VAL A 297 -0.35 20.67 -17.67
N LYS A 298 -1.56 21.04 -17.23
CA LYS A 298 -2.00 20.79 -15.86
C LYS A 298 -2.25 19.30 -15.65
N PHE A 299 -1.73 18.76 -14.55
CA PHE A 299 -1.82 17.34 -14.25
C PHE A 299 -2.33 17.10 -12.83
N ARG A 300 -3.33 16.24 -12.72
CA ARG A 300 -3.86 15.73 -11.46
C ARG A 300 -3.09 14.50 -11.04
N ASN A 301 -2.46 14.58 -9.88
CA ASN A 301 -1.70 13.49 -9.29
C ASN A 301 -2.32 13.07 -7.96
N THR A 302 -2.45 11.76 -7.75
CA THR A 302 -2.99 11.17 -6.52
C THR A 302 -1.85 10.51 -5.76
N ILE A 303 -1.58 10.97 -4.54
CA ILE A 303 -0.47 10.50 -3.71
C ILE A 303 -1.05 9.82 -2.47
N GLN A 304 -0.65 8.56 -2.25
CA GLN A 304 -0.95 7.86 -1.01
C GLN A 304 0.05 8.26 0.08
N LEU A 305 -0.47 8.58 1.26
CA LEU A 305 0.30 8.91 2.45
C LEU A 305 0.50 7.62 3.26
N ASP A 306 1.66 6.98 3.07
CA ASP A 306 2.12 5.88 3.91
C ASP A 306 2.70 6.43 5.22
N LEU A 307 1.85 6.54 6.24
CA LEU A 307 2.24 7.02 7.57
C LEU A 307 2.87 5.88 8.37
N LYS A 308 4.03 5.39 7.93
CA LYS A 308 4.85 4.45 8.69
C LYS A 308 5.63 5.20 9.77
N ARG A 309 5.65 4.66 10.99
CA ARG A 309 6.46 5.18 12.11
C ARG A 309 7.94 5.11 11.68
N ARG A 310 8.62 6.25 11.58
CA ARG A 310 10.07 6.33 11.32
C ARG A 310 10.84 6.07 12.60
#